data_AF-A0A944SKU5-F1
#
_entry.id   AF-A0A944SKU5-F1
#
_cell.length_a   1.000
_cell.length_b   1.000
_cell.length_c   1.000
_cell.angle_alpha   90.00
_cell.angle_beta   90.00
_cell.angle_gamma   90.00
#
_symmetry.space_group_name_H-M   'P 1'
#
loop_
_entity.id
_entity.type
_entity.pdbx_description
1 polymer ?
#
loop_
_entity_poly.entity_id
_entity_poly.type
_entity_poly.pdbx_seq_one_letter_code
_entity_poly.pdbx_strand_id
1 'polypeptide(L)'
;MNNTTNNNRYAVEQHINVFGKESIDHISHEQMQALLADPANAVPQFIKLKHRRSLGGVNQNLRIPNQKRAIYQVVVSGEGEEKEWENKAKGEVLEQLYDDNSGHLEAEADEETRVGSRFLDHQEKVKASVDGEDGGRRYKDQLDKIHSV
;
A
#
# COMPACT_ATOMS: atom_id res chain seq x y z
N MET A 1 -21.94 34.97 23.77
CA MET A 1 -20.94 34.07 24.42
C MET A 1 -20.29 33.28 23.31
N ASN A 2 -18.97 33.46 23.14
CA ASN A 2 -18.18 32.83 22.09
C ASN A 2 -18.02 31.34 22.39
N ASN A 3 -18.34 30.47 21.43
CA ASN A 3 -17.78 29.13 21.40
C ASN A 3 -17.15 28.90 20.01
N THR A 4 -15.96 29.45 19.83
CA THR A 4 -15.12 29.16 18.67
C THR A 4 -14.45 27.81 18.95
N THR A 5 -15.12 26.72 18.59
CA THR A 5 -14.50 25.38 18.60
C THR A 5 -13.46 25.35 17.48
N ASN A 6 -12.20 25.61 17.83
CA ASN A 6 -11.05 25.37 16.96
C ASN A 6 -10.90 23.85 16.75
N ASN A 7 -11.71 23.26 15.87
CA ASN A 7 -11.50 21.90 15.40
C ASN A 7 -10.56 21.97 14.20
N ASN A 8 -9.25 22.10 14.46
CA ASN A 8 -8.21 21.79 13.45
C ASN A 8 -8.05 20.27 13.30
N ARG A 9 -9.18 19.54 13.24
CA ARG A 9 -9.22 18.18 12.72
C ARG A 9 -9.07 18.33 11.21
N TYR A 10 -7.97 17.83 10.66
CA TYR A 10 -7.74 17.80 9.22
C TYR A 10 -8.85 16.94 8.58
N ALA A 11 -9.97 17.56 8.24
CA ALA A 11 -11.12 16.87 7.68
C ALA A 11 -10.71 16.15 6.40
N VAL A 12 -10.95 14.84 6.35
CA VAL A 12 -10.71 14.02 5.16
C VAL A 12 -11.94 14.14 4.26
N GLU A 13 -11.71 14.25 2.96
CA GLU A 13 -12.82 14.24 1.99
C GLU A 13 -13.53 12.89 2.00
N GLN A 14 -14.86 12.90 2.10
CA GLN A 14 -15.66 11.70 2.34
C GLN A 14 -15.50 10.62 1.25
N HIS A 15 -15.17 11.01 0.02
CA HIS A 15 -14.95 10.09 -1.09
C HIS A 15 -13.62 9.31 -1.00
N ILE A 16 -12.69 9.74 -0.13
CA ILE A 16 -11.39 9.06 0.05
C ILE A 16 -11.59 7.83 0.93
N ASN A 17 -11.18 6.66 0.44
CA ASN A 17 -11.23 5.41 1.18
C ASN A 17 -10.28 5.41 2.37
N VAL A 18 -10.60 4.61 3.39
CA VAL A 18 -9.69 4.38 4.51
C VAL A 18 -8.47 3.59 4.05
N PHE A 19 -7.33 3.79 4.69
CA PHE A 19 -6.11 3.03 4.43
C PHE A 19 -6.33 1.53 4.66
N GLY A 20 -5.91 0.70 3.71
CA GLY A 20 -6.21 -0.73 3.66
C GLY A 20 -7.60 -1.08 3.10
N LYS A 21 -8.39 -0.08 2.68
CA LYS A 21 -9.69 -0.24 2.01
C LYS A 21 -9.72 0.42 0.64
N GLU A 22 -8.56 0.51 -0.01
CA GLU A 22 -8.47 1.09 -1.36
C GLU A 22 -9.23 0.26 -2.39
N SER A 23 -9.86 0.93 -3.36
CA SER A 23 -10.46 0.26 -4.52
C SER A 23 -9.37 -0.15 -5.52
N ILE A 24 -9.58 -1.29 -6.17
CA ILE A 24 -8.74 -1.79 -7.27
C ILE A 24 -9.54 -1.91 -8.58
N ASP A 25 -10.78 -1.42 -8.61
CA ASP A 25 -11.72 -1.62 -9.72
C ASP A 25 -11.23 -1.00 -11.04
N HIS A 26 -10.31 -0.03 -10.96
CA HIS A 26 -9.68 0.60 -12.12
C HIS A 26 -8.49 -0.18 -12.69
N ILE A 27 -8.11 -1.30 -12.08
CA ILE A 27 -7.00 -2.16 -12.52
C ILE A 27 -7.58 -3.36 -13.26
N SER A 28 -7.30 -3.47 -14.56
CA SER A 28 -7.81 -4.60 -15.36
C SER A 28 -7.08 -5.90 -15.06
N HIS A 29 -7.71 -7.03 -15.38
CA HIS A 29 -7.06 -8.33 -15.26
C HIS A 29 -5.78 -8.41 -16.12
N GLU A 30 -5.74 -7.82 -17.33
CA GLU A 30 -4.50 -7.83 -18.12
C GLU A 30 -3.38 -7.02 -17.46
N GLN A 31 -3.72 -5.90 -16.81
CA GLN A 31 -2.75 -5.14 -16.01
C GLN A 31 -2.24 -5.96 -14.83
N MET A 32 -3.11 -6.74 -14.18
CA MET A 32 -2.72 -7.66 -13.11
C MET A 32 -1.73 -8.71 -13.62
N GLN A 33 -2.04 -9.38 -14.73
CA GLN A 33 -1.16 -10.39 -15.32
C GLN A 33 0.19 -9.78 -15.79
N ALA A 34 0.18 -8.55 -16.29
CA ALA A 34 1.41 -7.84 -16.65
C ALA A 34 2.30 -7.54 -15.43
N LEU A 35 1.70 -7.29 -14.25
CA LEU A 35 2.45 -7.13 -13.00
C LEU A 35 3.10 -8.45 -12.58
N LEU A 36 2.35 -9.54 -12.57
CA LEU A 36 2.84 -10.87 -12.19
C LEU A 36 4.00 -11.36 -13.07
N ALA A 37 4.04 -10.92 -14.33
CA ALA A 37 5.12 -11.23 -15.27
C ALA A 37 6.49 -10.64 -14.87
N ASP A 38 6.53 -9.61 -14.00
CA ASP A 38 7.76 -9.04 -13.41
C ASP A 38 7.74 -9.11 -11.87
N PRO A 39 8.04 -10.28 -11.26
CA PRO A 39 7.90 -10.48 -9.82
C PRO A 39 8.70 -9.51 -8.95
N ALA A 40 9.85 -9.04 -9.44
CA ALA A 40 10.72 -8.15 -8.68
C ALA A 40 10.16 -6.74 -8.50
N ASN A 41 9.22 -6.32 -9.35
CA ASN A 41 8.59 -5.00 -9.32
C ASN A 41 7.06 -5.06 -9.22
N ALA A 42 6.46 -6.24 -9.27
CA ALA A 42 5.02 -6.46 -9.24
C ALA A 42 4.34 -5.69 -8.10
N VAL A 43 4.74 -5.94 -6.84
CA VAL A 43 4.14 -5.29 -5.65
C VAL A 43 4.34 -3.76 -5.70
N PRO A 44 5.56 -3.22 -5.90
CA PRO A 44 5.75 -1.77 -6.02
C PRO A 44 4.95 -1.11 -7.14
N GLN A 45 4.82 -1.76 -8.30
CA GLN A 45 4.06 -1.22 -9.43
C GLN A 45 2.56 -1.31 -9.18
N PHE A 46 2.09 -2.38 -8.55
CA PHE A 46 0.69 -2.53 -8.16
C PHE A 46 0.26 -1.43 -7.19
N ILE A 47 1.05 -1.16 -6.15
CA ILE A 47 0.80 -0.07 -5.20
C ILE A 47 0.72 1.29 -5.94
N LYS A 48 1.66 1.56 -6.86
CA LYS A 48 1.62 2.78 -7.68
C LYS A 48 0.36 2.87 -8.53
N LEU A 49 -0.07 1.77 -9.16
CA LEU A 49 -1.30 1.73 -9.95
C LEU A 49 -2.54 1.94 -9.07
N LYS A 50 -2.58 1.30 -7.90
CA LYS A 50 -3.66 1.41 -6.91
C LYS A 50 -3.86 2.85 -6.44
N HIS A 51 -2.79 3.54 -6.05
CA HIS A 51 -2.89 4.90 -5.49
C HIS A 51 -2.89 6.02 -6.54
N ARG A 52 -2.13 5.91 -7.65
CA ARG A 52 -1.98 7.03 -8.61
C ARG A 52 -3.04 7.07 -9.71
N ARG A 53 -3.68 5.94 -10.01
CA ARG A 53 -4.67 5.83 -11.10
C ARG A 53 -6.10 5.67 -10.61
N SER A 54 -6.35 5.72 -9.30
CA SER A 54 -7.70 5.64 -8.76
C SER A 54 -8.54 6.80 -9.28
N LEU A 55 -9.65 6.48 -9.94
CA LEU A 55 -10.61 7.47 -10.44
C LEU A 55 -11.11 8.35 -9.30
N GLY A 56 -11.17 9.66 -9.53
CA GLY A 56 -11.66 10.62 -8.53
C GLY A 56 -10.81 10.74 -7.27
N GLY A 57 -9.60 10.17 -7.22
CA GLY A 57 -8.72 10.29 -6.05
C GLY A 57 -9.17 9.45 -4.84
N VAL A 58 -10.04 8.45 -5.03
CA VAL A 58 -10.59 7.63 -3.93
C VAL A 58 -9.53 6.90 -3.10
N ASN A 59 -8.33 6.66 -3.64
CA ASN A 59 -7.22 6.05 -2.90
C ASN A 59 -6.13 7.07 -2.48
N GLN A 60 -6.45 8.37 -2.44
CA GLN A 60 -5.56 9.41 -1.89
C GLN A 60 -5.58 9.43 -0.36
N ASN A 61 -5.41 8.26 0.23
CA ASN A 61 -5.53 7.98 1.65
C ASN A 61 -4.18 7.86 2.37
N LEU A 62 -3.10 8.16 1.66
CA LEU A 62 -1.72 8.15 2.15
C LEU A 62 -1.04 9.47 1.78
N ARG A 63 -0.33 10.08 2.73
CA ARG A 63 0.44 11.31 2.54
C ARG A 63 1.79 11.23 3.24
N ILE A 64 2.80 11.82 2.62
CA ILE A 64 4.17 11.91 3.15
C ILE A 64 4.46 13.40 3.42
N PRO A 65 4.07 13.93 4.60
CA PRO A 65 4.19 15.37 4.87
C PRO A 65 5.65 15.85 4.86
N ASN A 66 6.60 14.97 5.18
CA ASN A 66 8.02 15.24 5.06
C ASN A 66 8.78 13.95 4.77
N GLN A 67 9.34 13.82 3.56
CA GLN A 67 10.09 12.65 3.11
C GLN A 67 11.33 12.33 3.98
N LYS A 68 11.87 13.32 4.70
CA LYS A 68 13.00 13.14 5.62
C LYS A 68 12.58 12.69 7.03
N ARG A 69 11.28 12.69 7.35
CA ARG A 69 10.77 12.23 8.65
C ARG A 69 10.31 10.79 8.55
N ALA A 70 10.44 10.05 9.64
CA ALA A 70 9.98 8.67 9.77
C ALA A 70 8.45 8.56 10.04
N ILE A 71 7.66 9.52 9.57
CA ILE A 71 6.22 9.61 9.85
C ILE A 71 5.46 9.76 8.55
N TYR A 72 4.50 8.86 8.32
CA TYR A 72 3.53 8.92 7.24
C TYR A 72 2.16 9.29 7.82
N GLN A 73 1.28 9.79 6.98
CA GLN A 73 -0.11 10.08 7.34
C GLN A 73 -1.03 9.19 6.55
N VAL A 74 -1.92 8.48 7.24
CA VAL A 74 -2.93 7.61 6.62
C VAL A 74 -4.32 8.04 7.03
N VAL A 75 -5.31 7.81 6.17
CA VAL A 75 -6.72 8.02 6.53
C VAL A 75 -7.21 6.82 7.32
N VAL A 76 -7.80 7.07 8.49
CA VAL A 76 -8.44 6.07 9.33
C VAL A 76 -9.91 6.41 9.57
N SER A 77 -10.70 5.41 9.96
CA SER A 77 -12.06 5.62 10.47
C SER A 77 -12.00 6.30 11.83
N GLY A 78 -12.62 7.46 11.97
CA GLY A 78 -12.80 8.18 13.23
C GLY A 78 -14.07 7.74 13.97
N GLU A 79 -14.52 8.56 14.91
CA GLU A 79 -15.80 8.34 15.59
C GLU A 79 -16.99 8.53 14.63
N GLY A 80 -17.87 7.52 14.55
CA GLY A 80 -19.02 7.53 13.65
C GLY A 80 -18.63 7.28 12.19
N GLU A 81 -19.14 8.10 11.27
CA GLU A 81 -18.83 8.05 9.83
C GLU A 81 -17.73 9.06 9.43
N GLU A 82 -17.05 9.67 10.41
CA GLU A 82 -15.97 10.61 10.15
C GLU A 82 -14.67 9.87 9.78
N LYS A 83 -13.84 10.55 8.97
CA LYS A 83 -12.51 10.10 8.59
C LYS A 83 -11.50 11.13 9.03
N GLU A 84 -10.37 10.67 9.55
CA GLU A 84 -9.30 11.55 10.01
C GLU A 84 -7.92 11.08 9.54
N TRP A 85 -6.97 12.02 9.49
CA TRP A 85 -5.57 11.73 9.22
C TRP A 85 -4.87 11.30 10.51
N GLU A 86 -4.31 10.10 10.51
CA GLU A 86 -3.51 9.56 11.60
C GLU A 86 -2.02 9.54 11.21
N ASN A 87 -1.16 9.98 12.12
CA ASN A 87 0.28 9.86 11.95
C ASN A 87 0.72 8.44 12.32
N LYS A 88 1.32 7.72 11.39
CA LYS A 88 1.89 6.39 11.59
C LYS A 88 3.38 6.35 11.34
N ALA A 89 4.06 5.39 11.95
CA ALA A 89 5.48 5.16 11.69
C ALA A 89 5.69 4.75 10.23
N LYS A 90 6.71 5.32 9.57
CA LYS A 90 7.04 4.99 8.17
C LYS A 90 7.22 3.49 7.97
N GLY A 91 7.93 2.81 8.88
CA GLY A 91 8.17 1.36 8.79
C GLY A 91 6.87 0.57 8.74
N GLU A 92 5.99 0.79 9.72
CA GLU A 92 4.67 0.15 9.82
C GLU A 92 3.84 0.33 8.55
N VAL A 93 3.77 1.55 8.01
CA VAL A 93 2.99 1.82 6.80
C VAL A 93 3.58 1.14 5.57
N LEU A 94 4.91 1.07 5.45
CA LEU A 94 5.56 0.41 4.32
C LEU A 94 5.40 -1.11 4.39
N GLU A 95 5.54 -1.70 5.58
CA GLU A 95 5.30 -3.14 5.81
C GLU A 95 3.85 -3.49 5.47
N GLN A 96 2.88 -2.74 6.01
CA GLN A 96 1.47 -2.96 5.70
C GLN A 96 1.17 -2.79 4.20
N LEU A 97 1.71 -1.75 3.55
CA LEU A 97 1.57 -1.58 2.10
C LEU A 97 2.14 -2.77 1.35
N TYR A 98 3.29 -3.30 1.73
CA TYR A 98 3.88 -4.43 1.04
C TYR A 98 3.08 -5.71 1.28
N ASP A 99 2.76 -6.02 2.52
CA ASP A 99 2.13 -7.28 2.93
C ASP A 99 0.70 -7.38 2.37
N ASP A 100 -0.12 -6.34 2.51
CA ASP A 100 -1.50 -6.34 1.99
C ASP A 100 -1.51 -6.51 0.46
N ASN A 101 -0.64 -5.76 -0.23
CA ASN A 101 -0.61 -5.76 -1.69
C ASN A 101 0.08 -6.99 -2.28
N SER A 102 1.07 -7.58 -1.59
CA SER A 102 1.64 -8.88 -1.97
C SER A 102 0.60 -9.98 -1.81
N GLY A 103 -0.14 -10.03 -0.71
CA GLY A 103 -1.24 -11.00 -0.51
C GLY A 103 -2.32 -10.90 -1.59
N HIS A 104 -2.68 -9.68 -2.03
CA HIS A 104 -3.59 -9.50 -3.17
C HIS A 104 -3.04 -10.09 -4.47
N LEU A 105 -1.77 -9.83 -4.79
CA LEU A 105 -1.16 -10.37 -6.02
C LEU A 105 -0.97 -11.89 -5.96
N GLU A 106 -0.69 -12.44 -4.77
CA GLU A 106 -0.60 -13.89 -4.57
C GLU A 106 -1.94 -14.58 -4.82
N ALA A 107 -3.05 -13.97 -4.39
CA ALA A 107 -4.39 -14.51 -4.64
C ALA A 107 -4.78 -14.50 -6.13
N GLU A 108 -4.23 -13.57 -6.92
CA GLU A 108 -4.42 -13.48 -8.37
C GLU A 108 -3.45 -14.37 -9.18
N ALA A 109 -2.39 -14.88 -8.53
CA ALA A 109 -1.37 -15.67 -9.18
C ALA A 109 -1.80 -17.13 -9.31
N ASP A 110 -1.97 -17.57 -10.56
CA ASP A 110 -2.27 -18.97 -10.88
C ASP A 110 -0.98 -19.82 -10.85
N GLU A 111 -0.87 -20.70 -9.85
CA GLU A 111 0.27 -21.62 -9.67
C GLU A 111 0.47 -22.60 -10.83
N GLU A 112 -0.58 -22.92 -11.59
CA GLU A 112 -0.49 -23.80 -12.76
C GLU A 112 0.20 -23.09 -13.95
N THR A 113 0.24 -21.76 -13.91
CA THR A 113 0.91 -20.96 -14.95
C THR A 113 2.37 -20.69 -14.58
N ARG A 114 3.24 -20.65 -15.61
CA ARG A 114 4.63 -20.24 -15.45
C ARG A 114 4.78 -18.84 -14.84
N VAL A 115 3.84 -17.95 -15.11
CA VAL A 115 3.86 -16.56 -14.61
C VAL A 115 3.53 -16.54 -13.12
N GLY A 116 2.41 -17.16 -12.72
CA GLY A 116 1.98 -17.19 -11.33
C GLY A 116 2.96 -17.98 -10.44
N SER A 117 3.38 -19.18 -10.84
CA SER A 117 4.39 -19.94 -10.09
C SER A 117 5.70 -19.15 -9.89
N ARG A 118 6.21 -18.48 -10.93
CA ARG A 118 7.44 -17.67 -10.81
C ARG A 118 7.25 -16.47 -9.86
N PHE A 119 6.05 -15.88 -9.83
CA PHE A 119 5.72 -14.81 -8.89
C PHE A 119 5.68 -15.33 -7.45
N LEU A 120 4.97 -16.44 -7.21
CA LEU A 120 4.85 -17.06 -5.89
C LEU A 120 6.22 -17.48 -5.33
N ASP A 121 7.06 -18.14 -6.15
CA ASP A 121 8.45 -18.48 -5.80
C ASP A 121 9.28 -17.25 -5.41
N HIS A 122 9.02 -16.11 -6.05
CA HIS A 122 9.70 -14.86 -5.71
C HIS A 122 9.22 -14.33 -4.35
N GLN A 123 7.90 -14.32 -4.10
CA GLN A 123 7.35 -13.86 -2.83
C GLN A 123 7.80 -14.73 -1.66
N GLU A 124 7.84 -16.05 -1.83
CA GLU A 124 8.34 -16.96 -0.79
C GLU A 124 9.79 -16.61 -0.39
N LYS A 125 10.66 -16.34 -1.38
CA LYS A 125 12.05 -15.91 -1.12
C LYS A 125 12.14 -14.55 -0.45
N VAL A 126 11.20 -13.65 -0.71
CA VAL A 126 11.16 -12.35 -0.03
C VAL A 126 10.68 -12.52 1.42
N LYS A 127 9.62 -13.29 1.67
CA LYS A 127 9.12 -13.58 3.03
C LYS A 127 10.16 -14.31 3.88
N ALA A 128 10.83 -15.31 3.31
CA ALA A 128 11.91 -16.03 3.98
C ALA A 128 13.12 -15.15 4.32
N SER A 129 13.28 -13.98 3.67
CA SER A 129 14.36 -13.04 3.99
C SER A 129 14.18 -12.39 5.36
N VAL A 130 12.93 -12.17 5.81
CA VAL A 130 12.63 -11.43 7.05
C VAL A 130 13.37 -12.03 8.25
N ASP A 131 13.32 -13.35 8.39
CA ASP A 131 13.99 -14.12 9.45
C ASP A 131 15.22 -14.90 8.94
N GLY A 132 15.61 -14.68 7.69
CA GLY A 132 16.62 -15.45 6.99
C GLY A 132 18.06 -15.00 7.27
N GLU A 133 19.01 -15.80 6.80
CA GLU A 133 20.46 -15.55 6.95
C GLU A 133 20.94 -14.27 6.24
N ASP A 134 20.11 -13.69 5.34
CA ASP A 134 20.42 -12.43 4.65
C ASP A 134 19.95 -11.17 5.42
N GLY A 135 19.40 -11.33 6.64
CA GLY A 135 19.07 -10.22 7.55
C GLY A 135 17.95 -9.32 7.04
N GLY A 136 16.98 -9.87 6.31
CA GLY A 136 15.85 -9.13 5.76
C GLY A 136 16.19 -8.31 4.53
N ARG A 137 17.35 -8.54 3.89
CA ARG A 137 17.82 -7.69 2.78
C ARG A 137 16.82 -7.64 1.63
N ARG A 138 16.29 -8.78 1.19
CA ARG A 138 15.34 -8.81 0.05
C ARG A 138 14.03 -8.12 0.40
N TYR A 139 13.56 -8.28 1.63
CA TYR A 139 12.36 -7.60 2.12
C TYR A 139 12.57 -6.08 2.18
N LYS A 140 13.69 -5.63 2.76
CA LYS A 140 14.08 -4.21 2.79
C LYS A 140 14.20 -3.60 1.40
N ASP A 141 14.81 -4.32 0.46
CA ASP A 141 14.91 -3.89 -0.94
C ASP A 141 13.51 -3.67 -1.58
N GLN A 142 12.48 -4.40 -1.14
CA GLN A 142 11.11 -4.17 -1.60
C GLN A 142 10.47 -2.95 -0.93
N LEU A 143 10.63 -2.79 0.39
CA LEU A 143 10.15 -1.60 1.12
C LEU A 143 10.75 -0.31 0.56
N ASP A 144 12.04 -0.33 0.19
CA ASP A 144 12.74 0.79 -0.43
C ASP A 144 12.17 1.15 -1.81
N LYS A 145 11.54 0.23 -2.55
CA LYS A 145 10.91 0.56 -3.84
C LYS A 145 9.58 1.30 -3.69
N ILE A 146 8.95 1.22 -2.52
CA ILE A 146 7.62 1.79 -2.24
C ILE A 146 7.66 3.01 -1.30
N HIS A 147 8.84 3.42 -0.85
CA HIS A 147 9.00 4.56 0.07
C HIS A 147 8.52 5.92 -0.47
N SER A 148 8.11 6.03 -1.74
CA SER A 148 7.73 7.29 -2.39
C SER A 148 6.43 7.19 -3.20
N VAL A 149 5.57 6.24 -2.85
CA VAL A 149 4.27 6.03 -3.53
C VAL A 149 3.46 7.31 -3.53
#